data_AF-A0A965GA65-F1
#
_entry.id   AF-A0A965GA65-F1
#
_cell.length_a   1.000
_cell.length_b   1.000
_cell.length_c   1.000
_cell.angle_alpha   90.00
_cell.angle_beta   90.00
_cell.angle_gamma   90.00
#
_symmetry.space_group_name_H-M   'P 1'
#
loop_
_entity.id
_entity.type
_entity.pdbx_description
1 polymer ?
#
loop_
_entity_poly.entity_id
_entity_poly.type
_entity_poly.pdbx_seq_one_letter_code
_entity_poly.pdbx_strand_id
1 'polypeptide(L)'
;MNPDFPISCRQAELLAKLEARARECPGLYPLTTAEDFRRVAVDHAGARDEEVCRVLEGMWRRPDEAVQLNAQSLIGRGHGLADRKGEEERRG
;
A
#
# COMPACT_ATOMS: atom_id res chain seq x y z
N MET A 1 11.28 -16.04 -10.41
CA MET A 1 10.43 -15.16 -11.23
C MET A 1 9.41 -14.54 -10.29
N ASN A 2 9.54 -13.25 -9.98
CA ASN A 2 8.44 -12.51 -9.35
C ASN A 2 7.33 -12.39 -10.40
N PRO A 3 6.07 -12.78 -10.10
CA PRO A 3 4.97 -12.51 -10.99
C PRO A 3 4.69 -11.01 -10.90
N ASP A 4 5.39 -10.25 -11.73
CA ASP A 4 5.08 -8.84 -11.98
C ASP A 4 3.78 -8.82 -12.77
N PHE A 5 2.66 -8.87 -12.05
CA PHE A 5 1.36 -8.60 -12.66
C PHE A 5 1.42 -7.19 -13.22
N PRO A 6 1.26 -7.01 -14.55
CA PRO A 6 1.37 -5.70 -15.17
C PRO A 6 0.29 -4.79 -14.60
N ILE A 7 0.72 -3.67 -14.02
CA ILE A 7 -0.19 -2.62 -13.57
C ILE A 7 -0.86 -1.97 -14.79
N SER A 8 -2.14 -1.61 -14.70
CA SER A 8 -2.78 -0.91 -15.82
C SER A 8 -2.15 0.47 -16.05
N CYS A 9 -2.32 1.02 -17.26
CA CYS A 9 -1.89 2.39 -17.56
C CYS A 9 -2.50 3.40 -16.57
N ARG A 10 -3.77 3.19 -16.18
CA ARG A 10 -4.47 4.03 -15.21
C ARG A 10 -3.82 3.96 -13.83
N GLN A 11 -3.49 2.76 -13.36
CA GLN A 11 -2.78 2.58 -12.10
C GLN A 11 -1.42 3.28 -12.14
N ALA A 12 -0.65 3.10 -13.21
CA ALA A 12 0.65 3.74 -13.38
C ALA A 12 0.55 5.28 -13.35
N GLU A 13 -0.43 5.86 -14.03
CA GLU A 13 -0.68 7.31 -14.01
C GLU A 13 -1.01 7.85 -12.61
N LEU A 14 -1.86 7.13 -11.85
CA LEU A 14 -2.22 7.53 -10.49
C LEU A 14 -1.01 7.48 -9.55
N LEU A 15 -0.19 6.44 -9.66
CA LEU A 15 1.03 6.29 -8.89
C LEU A 15 2.05 7.40 -9.19
N ALA A 16 2.24 7.74 -10.48
CA ALA A 16 3.12 8.83 -10.88
C ALA A 16 2.64 10.19 -10.33
N LYS A 17 1.33 10.44 -10.36
CA LYS A 17 0.74 11.66 -9.78
C LYS A 17 0.97 11.74 -8.27
N LEU A 18 0.68 10.67 -7.54
CA LEU A 18 0.87 10.60 -6.09
C LEU A 18 2.32 10.80 -5.69
N GLU A 19 3.26 10.15 -6.39
CA GLU A 19 4.70 10.31 -6.16
C GLU A 19 5.16 11.76 -6.41
N ALA A 20 4.76 12.36 -7.53
CA ALA A 20 5.09 13.75 -7.83
C ALA A 20 4.59 14.69 -6.73
N ARG A 21 3.33 14.53 -6.31
CA ARG A 21 2.74 15.38 -5.26
C ARG A 21 3.37 15.16 -3.89
N ALA A 22 3.76 13.93 -3.55
CA ALA A 22 4.49 13.64 -2.31
C ALA A 22 5.87 14.32 -2.30
N ARG A 23 6.52 14.43 -3.47
CA ARG A 23 7.78 15.17 -3.62
C ARG A 23 7.58 16.68 -3.56
N GLU A 24 6.53 17.21 -4.19
CA GLU A 24 6.20 18.63 -4.18
C GLU A 24 5.73 19.13 -2.81
N CYS A 25 5.08 18.27 -2.03
CA CYS A 25 4.54 18.59 -0.70
C CYS A 25 5.08 17.61 0.36
N PRO A 26 6.32 17.81 0.85
CA PRO A 26 6.89 16.95 1.88
C PRO A 26 6.04 16.99 3.15
N GLY A 27 5.68 15.81 3.66
CA GLY A 27 4.84 15.64 4.86
C GLY A 27 3.33 15.55 4.58
N LEU A 28 2.88 15.71 3.32
CA LEU A 28 1.47 15.54 2.95
C LEU A 28 1.01 14.07 3.05
N TYR A 29 1.90 13.15 2.69
CA TYR A 29 1.68 11.72 2.78
C TYR A 29 2.77 11.10 3.66
N PRO A 30 2.47 10.00 4.36
CA PRO A 30 3.49 9.21 5.05
C PRO A 30 4.23 8.26 4.09
N LEU A 31 3.92 8.33 2.79
CA LEU A 31 4.47 7.53 1.71
C LEU A 31 5.12 8.48 0.71
N THR A 32 6.28 8.08 0.16
CA THR A 32 7.08 8.96 -0.71
C THR A 32 7.29 8.40 -2.11
N THR A 33 7.02 7.10 -2.34
CA THR A 33 7.29 6.42 -3.60
C THR A 33 6.04 5.77 -4.19
N ALA A 34 5.98 5.65 -5.52
CA ALA A 34 4.93 4.91 -6.21
C ALA A 34 4.77 3.47 -5.68
N GLU A 35 5.86 2.80 -5.33
CA GLU A 35 5.83 1.43 -4.81
C GLU A 35 5.14 1.35 -3.44
N ASP A 36 5.41 2.32 -2.56
CA ASP A 36 4.75 2.43 -1.26
C ASP A 36 3.23 2.65 -1.39
N PHE A 37 2.81 3.57 -2.25
CA PHE A 37 1.38 3.81 -2.52
C PHE A 37 0.69 2.56 -3.08
N ARG A 38 1.32 1.89 -4.05
CA ARG A 38 0.81 0.64 -4.61
C ARG A 38 0.66 -0.42 -3.53
N ARG A 39 1.67 -0.60 -2.69
CA ARG A 39 1.66 -1.59 -1.62
C ARG A 39 0.48 -1.36 -0.68
N VAL A 40 0.30 -0.14 -0.17
CA VAL A 40 -0.80 0.17 0.75
C VAL A 40 -2.15 -0.04 0.09
N ALA A 41 -2.30 0.34 -1.19
CA ALA A 41 -3.53 0.11 -1.92
C ALA A 41 -3.83 -1.39 -2.12
N VAL A 42 -2.83 -2.21 -2.43
CA VAL A 42 -2.97 -3.67 -2.57
C VAL A 42 -3.25 -4.34 -1.23
N ASP A 43 -2.59 -3.92 -0.15
CA ASP A 43 -2.86 -4.44 1.20
C ASP A 43 -4.32 -4.16 1.63
N HIS A 44 -4.91 -3.04 1.19
CA HIS A 44 -6.29 -2.69 1.55
C HIS A 44 -7.36 -3.31 0.64
N ALA A 45 -7.16 -3.26 -0.68
CA ALA A 45 -8.16 -3.65 -1.69
C ALA A 45 -7.89 -5.01 -2.36
N GLY A 46 -6.73 -5.63 -2.08
CA GLY A 46 -6.25 -6.82 -2.77
C GLY A 46 -5.62 -6.51 -4.14
N ALA A 47 -5.40 -7.55 -4.95
CA ALA A 47 -4.68 -7.44 -6.23
C ALA A 47 -5.56 -7.07 -7.44
N ARG A 48 -6.80 -6.59 -7.21
CA ARG A 48 -7.71 -6.20 -8.30
C ARG A 48 -7.41 -4.78 -8.76
N ASP A 49 -7.03 -4.61 -10.02
CA ASP A 49 -6.59 -3.32 -10.59
C ASP A 49 -7.59 -2.18 -10.37
N GLU A 50 -8.89 -2.42 -10.61
CA GLU A 50 -9.92 -1.39 -10.41
C GLU A 50 -10.05 -0.93 -8.96
N GLU A 51 -9.98 -1.86 -8.01
CA GLU A 51 -10.10 -1.54 -6.59
C GLU A 51 -8.84 -0.83 -6.08
N VAL A 52 -7.67 -1.26 -6.56
CA VAL A 52 -6.40 -0.55 -6.29
C VAL A 52 -6.46 0.87 -6.85
N CYS A 53 -6.94 1.07 -8.07
CA CYS A 53 -7.12 2.41 -8.65
C CYS A 53 -8.06 3.27 -7.80
N ARG A 54 -9.19 2.73 -7.33
CA ARG A 54 -10.13 3.47 -6.46
C ARG A 54 -9.48 3.92 -5.17
N VAL A 55 -8.68 3.05 -4.55
CA VAL A 55 -7.95 3.40 -3.32
C VAL A 55 -6.90 4.48 -3.59
N LEU A 56 -6.13 4.37 -4.69
CA LEU A 56 -5.17 5.41 -5.08
C LEU A 56 -5.85 6.75 -5.38
N GLU A 57 -7.01 6.74 -6.02
CA GLU A 57 -7.83 7.94 -6.24
C GLU A 57 -8.35 8.53 -4.91
N GLY A 58 -8.73 7.67 -3.96
CA GLY A 58 -9.10 8.07 -2.59
C GLY A 58 -7.96 8.82 -1.90
N MET A 59 -6.76 8.23 -1.90
CA MET A 59 -5.55 8.85 -1.36
C MET A 59 -5.25 10.20 -2.02
N TRP A 60 -5.42 10.30 -3.35
CA TRP A 60 -5.20 11.56 -4.07
C TRP A 60 -6.18 12.67 -3.67
N ARG A 61 -7.46 12.32 -3.49
CA ARG A 61 -8.50 13.28 -3.10
C ARG A 61 -8.42 13.65 -1.61
N ARG A 62 -8.04 12.70 -0.76
CA ARG A 62 -8.00 12.82 0.70
C ARG A 62 -6.66 12.26 1.23
N PRO A 63 -5.63 13.12 1.36
CA PRO A 63 -4.31 12.68 1.82
C PRO A 63 -4.33 12.09 3.24
N ASP A 64 -5.26 12.53 4.09
CA ASP A 64 -5.47 11.96 5.44
C ASP A 64 -5.86 10.47 5.38
N GLU A 65 -6.59 10.05 4.34
CA GLU A 65 -6.98 8.66 4.12
C GLU A 65 -5.75 7.79 3.84
N ALA A 66 -4.75 8.32 3.13
CA ALA A 66 -3.48 7.62 2.91
C ALA A 66 -2.73 7.34 4.22
N VAL A 67 -2.87 8.21 5.23
CA VAL A 67 -2.29 8.00 6.57
C VAL A 67 -2.96 6.83 7.27
N GLN A 68 -4.29 6.81 7.28
CA GLN A 68 -5.07 5.76 7.93
C GLN A 68 -4.83 4.41 7.25
N LEU A 69 -4.82 4.38 5.92
CA LEU A 69 -4.58 3.17 5.14
C LEU A 69 -3.17 2.62 5.35
N ASN A 70 -2.15 3.48 5.39
CA ASN A 70 -0.79 3.04 5.69
C ASN A 70 -0.69 2.45 7.10
N ALA A 71 -1.29 3.10 8.10
CA ALA A 71 -1.31 2.57 9.47
C ALA A 71 -2.00 1.20 9.54
N GLN A 72 -3.11 1.01 8.84
CA GLN A 72 -3.80 -0.30 8.75
C GLN A 72 -2.93 -1.36 8.06
N SER A 73 -2.25 -1.01 6.96
CA SER A 73 -1.33 -1.92 6.27
C SER A 73 -0.16 -2.35 7.17
N LEU A 74 0.41 -1.42 7.94
CA LEU A 74 1.48 -1.72 8.90
C LEU A 74 1.01 -2.64 10.03
N ILE A 75 -0.19 -2.41 10.58
CA ILE A 75 -0.77 -3.23 11.65
C ILE A 75 -1.08 -4.65 11.14
N GLY A 76 -1.68 -4.77 9.95
CA GLY A 76 -1.97 -6.08 9.33
C GLY A 76 -0.72 -6.94 9.12
N ARG A 77 0.43 -6.30 8.86
CA ARG A 77 1.73 -6.99 8.75
C ARG A 77 2.39 -7.27 10.11
N GLY A 78 2.16 -6.41 11.11
CA GLY A 78 2.69 -6.58 12.47
C GLY A 78 2.18 -7.83 13.19
N HIS A 79 0.97 -8.30 12.86
CA HIS A 79 0.43 -9.55 13.41
C HIS A 79 1.07 -10.83 12.81
N GLY A 80 1.78 -10.75 11.67
CA GLY A 80 2.42 -11.91 11.03
C GLY A 80 3.82 -12.26 11.55
N LEU A 81 4.46 -11.38 12.33
CA LEU A 81 5.78 -11.65 12.93
C LEU A 81 5.69 -12.32 14.31
N ALA A 82 4.54 -12.23 14.99
CA ALA A 82 4.31 -12.93 16.26
C ALA A 82 3.86 -14.38 16.07
N ASP A 83 3.20 -14.71 14.97
CA ASP A 83 2.64 -16.06 14.75
C ASP A 83 3.69 -17.06 14.24
N ARG A 84 4.78 -16.60 13.62
CA ARG A 84 5.84 -17.48 13.07
C ARG A 84 7.02 -17.77 14.01
N LYS A 85 6.89 -17.44 15.30
CA LYS A 85 7.80 -17.86 16.37
C LYS A 85 7.13 -18.71 17.46
N GLY A 86 5.84 -19.03 17.31
CA GLY A 86 5.07 -19.80 18.29
C GLY A 86 4.77 -21.25 17.91
N GLU A 87 5.10 -21.69 16.69
CA GLU A 87 4.75 -23.04 16.19
C GLU A 87 5.91 -24.07 16.27
N GLU A 88 7.04 -23.72 16.92
CA GLU A 88 8.14 -24.67 17.21
C GLU A 88 8.33 -24.92 18.72
N GLU A 89 7.30 -24.70 19.54
CA GLU A 89 7.37 -24.97 21.00
C GLU A 89 6.17 -25.76 21.55
N ARG A 90 5.38 -26.39 20.68
CA ARG A 90 4.28 -27.32 21.06
C ARG A 90 4.29 -28.65 20.32
N ARG A 91 5.48 -29.13 19.97
CA ARG A 91 5.74 -30.56 19.74
C ARG A 91 6.91 -31.00 20.62
N GLY A 92 6.66 -30.94 21.92
CA GLY A 92 7.29 -31.80 22.92
C GLY A 92 6.30 -32.88 23.30
#